data_AF-A0A6A8D8N1-F1
#
_entry.id   AF-A0A6A8D8N1-F1
#
_cell.length_a   1.000
_cell.length_b   1.000
_cell.length_c   1.000
_cell.angle_alpha   90.00
_cell.angle_beta   90.00
_cell.angle_gamma   90.00
#
_symmetry.space_group_name_H-M   'P 1'
#
loop_
_entity.id
_entity.type
_entity.pdbx_description
1 polymer ?
#
loop_
_entity_poly.entity_id
_entity_poly.type
_entity_poly.pdbx_seq_one_letter_code
_entity_poly.pdbx_strand_id
1 'polypeptide(L)'
;MTGMLYQAKIGDGFKKKGLNRRGTFFKTPKEAVSEALALKESIDQTYKNGIEWDYNGKMTGSVKKVKILRGFLNGDRESEPFYLQILTVKKEKSSAVTPKKPKTVTTKDKKVLDKVMELLK
;
A
#
# COMPACT_ATOMS: atom_id res chain seq x y z
N MET A 1 -4.78 13.48 -23.16
CA MET A 1 -5.54 12.28 -22.76
C MET A 1 -5.27 12.03 -21.29
N THR A 2 -6.25 12.25 -20.42
CA THR A 2 -6.09 12.11 -18.95
C THR A 2 -6.12 10.64 -18.59
N GLY A 3 -5.00 10.10 -18.11
CA GLY A 3 -4.88 8.71 -17.72
C GLY A 3 -5.23 8.50 -16.24
N MET A 4 -5.91 7.38 -15.94
CA MET A 4 -6.05 6.89 -14.57
C MET A 4 -4.74 6.21 -14.18
N LEU A 5 -4.14 6.69 -13.10
CA LEU A 5 -2.89 6.16 -12.56
C LEU A 5 -3.06 5.80 -11.09
N TYR A 6 -2.18 4.95 -10.61
CA TYR A 6 -2.20 4.45 -9.25
C TYR A 6 -0.92 4.85 -8.52
N GLN A 7 -1.00 5.11 -7.22
CA GLN A 7 0.16 5.41 -6.39
C GLN A 7 0.10 4.61 -5.09
N ALA A 8 1.20 3.98 -4.74
CA ALA A 8 1.37 3.33 -3.46
C ALA A 8 1.70 4.35 -2.37
N LYS A 9 1.11 4.18 -1.19
CA LYS A 9 1.37 4.99 -0.01
C LYS A 9 1.32 4.12 1.23
N ILE A 10 2.15 4.41 2.20
CA ILE A 10 2.06 3.83 3.54
C ILE A 10 1.77 4.96 4.55
N GLY A 11 0.72 4.81 5.34
CA GLY A 11 0.49 5.63 6.51
C GLY A 11 1.34 5.09 7.65
N ASP A 12 2.27 5.89 8.14
CA ASP A 12 3.03 5.61 9.35
C ASP A 12 2.17 5.98 10.56
N GLY A 13 1.72 4.97 11.31
CA GLY A 13 0.87 5.14 12.48
C GLY A 13 1.59 5.85 13.62
N PHE A 14 2.89 5.58 13.79
CA PHE A 14 3.71 6.18 14.84
C PHE A 14 4.07 7.63 14.54
N LYS A 15 4.56 7.93 13.33
CA LYS A 15 4.92 9.30 12.91
C LYS A 15 3.73 10.13 12.43
N LYS A 16 2.53 9.55 12.37
CA LYS A 16 1.29 10.15 11.86
C LYS A 16 1.47 10.82 10.49
N LYS A 17 2.32 10.25 9.64
CA LYS A 17 2.68 10.80 8.33
C LYS A 17 2.56 9.75 7.24
N GLY A 18 2.19 10.18 6.05
CA GLY A 18 2.19 9.32 4.88
C GLY A 18 3.55 9.28 4.21
N LEU A 19 4.13 8.09 4.05
CA LEU A 19 5.33 7.85 3.26
C LEU A 19 4.93 7.28 1.89
N ASN A 20 5.55 7.79 0.84
CA ASN A 20 5.47 7.26 -0.51
C ASN A 20 6.76 7.58 -1.25
N ARG A 21 7.05 6.84 -2.32
CA ARG A 21 8.09 7.25 -3.26
C ARG A 21 7.54 8.47 -4.03
N ARG A 22 8.15 9.64 -3.81
CA ARG A 22 7.65 10.89 -4.41
C ARG A 22 7.68 10.78 -5.93
N GLY A 23 6.64 11.31 -6.57
CA GLY A 23 6.55 11.37 -8.03
C GLY A 23 6.29 10.04 -8.73
N THR A 24 6.02 8.95 -8.00
CA THR A 24 5.81 7.63 -8.64
C THR A 24 4.34 7.33 -8.81
N PHE A 25 4.00 6.98 -10.05
CA PHE A 25 2.67 6.63 -10.50
C PHE A 25 2.76 5.37 -11.36
N PHE A 26 1.72 4.55 -11.33
CA PHE A 26 1.67 3.23 -11.96
C PHE A 26 0.45 3.13 -12.89
N LYS A 27 0.55 2.35 -13.96
CA LYS A 27 -0.56 2.18 -14.92
C LYS A 27 -1.63 1.24 -14.37
N THR A 28 -1.23 0.29 -13.52
CA THR A 28 -2.14 -0.75 -13.03
C THR A 28 -2.22 -0.77 -11.50
N PRO A 29 -3.37 -1.21 -10.94
CA PRO A 29 -3.48 -1.47 -9.51
C PRO A 29 -2.43 -2.47 -9.02
N LYS A 30 -2.16 -3.50 -9.82
CA LYS A 30 -1.18 -4.56 -9.51
C LYS A 30 0.22 -4.00 -9.27
N GLU A 31 0.68 -3.09 -10.12
CA GLU A 31 1.97 -2.41 -9.95
C GLU A 31 1.99 -1.59 -8.66
N ALA A 32 0.90 -0.88 -8.35
CA ALA A 32 0.80 -0.11 -7.11
C ALA A 32 0.76 -1.01 -5.86
N VAL A 33 0.11 -2.17 -5.90
CA VAL A 33 0.16 -3.16 -4.80
C VAL A 33 1.59 -3.66 -4.60
N SER A 34 2.31 -3.98 -5.68
CA SER A 34 3.70 -4.42 -5.59
C SER A 34 4.58 -3.36 -4.92
N GLU A 35 4.48 -2.10 -5.34
CA GLU A 35 5.21 -1.00 -4.70
C GLU A 35 4.79 -0.84 -3.23
N ALA A 36 3.50 -0.97 -2.91
CA ALA A 36 3.00 -0.87 -1.55
C ALA A 36 3.59 -1.97 -0.65
N LEU A 37 3.69 -3.21 -1.15
CA LEU A 37 4.34 -4.32 -0.44
C LEU A 37 5.86 -4.09 -0.29
N ALA A 38 6.52 -3.45 -1.25
CA ALA A 38 7.92 -3.05 -1.06
C ALA A 38 8.07 -1.97 0.02
N LEU A 39 7.13 -1.02 0.11
CA LEU A 39 7.07 -0.04 1.19
C LEU A 39 6.81 -0.71 2.55
N LYS A 40 6.00 -1.78 2.57
CA LYS A 40 5.76 -2.62 3.76
C LYS A 40 7.07 -3.18 4.30
N GLU A 41 7.88 -3.83 3.46
CA GLU A 41 9.17 -4.38 3.90
C GLU A 41 10.11 -3.30 4.45
N SER A 42 10.15 -2.12 3.80
CA SER A 42 10.97 -1.02 4.28
C SER A 42 10.53 -0.49 5.64
N ILE A 43 9.22 -0.43 5.89
CA ILE A 43 8.70 0.02 7.19
C ILE A 43 8.90 -1.05 8.26
N ASP A 44 8.71 -2.34 7.90
CA ASP A 44 8.93 -3.46 8.80
C ASP A 44 10.39 -3.42 9.29
N GLN A 45 11.35 -3.24 8.38
CA GLN A 45 12.76 -3.06 8.76
C GLN A 45 13.00 -1.85 9.67
N THR A 46 12.36 -0.71 9.37
CA THR A 46 12.49 0.52 10.18
C THR A 46 12.03 0.29 11.62
N TYR A 47 10.97 -0.48 11.82
CA TYR A 47 10.41 -0.81 13.13
C TYR A 47 10.83 -2.22 13.61
N LYS A 48 11.98 -2.73 13.14
CA LYS A 48 12.58 -4.01 13.58
C LYS A 48 11.62 -5.21 13.51
N ASN A 49 10.76 -5.24 12.50
CA ASN A 49 9.69 -6.22 12.27
C ASN A 49 8.65 -6.29 13.39
N GLY A 50 8.52 -5.25 14.20
CA GLY A 50 7.53 -5.17 15.26
C GLY A 50 6.11 -4.83 14.78
N ILE A 51 5.90 -4.57 13.48
CA ILE A 51 4.56 -4.27 12.97
C ILE A 51 3.81 -5.58 12.70
N GLU A 52 2.73 -5.79 13.44
CA GLU A 52 1.80 -6.89 13.22
C GLU A 52 0.74 -6.50 12.20
N TRP A 53 0.83 -7.09 11.01
CA TRP A 53 -0.12 -6.83 9.92
C TRP A 53 -1.37 -7.70 10.03
N ASP A 54 -2.53 -7.05 10.02
CA ASP A 54 -3.84 -7.69 10.08
C ASP A 54 -4.34 -8.05 8.67
N TYR A 55 -3.99 -9.26 8.24
CA TYR A 55 -4.41 -9.84 6.95
C TYR A 55 -5.87 -10.34 6.94
N ASN A 56 -6.50 -10.47 8.11
CA ASN A 56 -7.90 -10.89 8.23
C ASN A 56 -8.86 -9.68 8.23
N GLY A 57 -8.34 -8.49 8.53
CA GLY A 57 -9.06 -7.24 8.44
C GLY A 57 -9.65 -6.98 7.04
N LYS A 58 -10.79 -6.29 7.02
CA LYS A 58 -11.42 -5.87 5.77
C LYS A 58 -10.61 -4.74 5.14
N MET A 59 -10.51 -4.75 3.80
CA MET A 59 -10.06 -3.59 3.06
C MET A 59 -11.08 -2.47 3.23
N THR A 60 -10.62 -1.23 3.39
CA THR A 60 -11.48 -0.08 3.68
C THR A 60 -11.11 1.09 2.79
N GLY A 61 -12.04 2.02 2.57
CA GLY A 61 -11.79 3.24 1.80
C GLY A 61 -12.75 3.40 0.62
N SER A 62 -12.32 4.13 -0.41
CA SER A 62 -13.09 4.45 -1.61
C SER A 62 -12.27 4.19 -2.87
N VAL A 63 -12.91 4.27 -4.04
CA VAL A 63 -12.26 4.10 -5.36
C VAL A 63 -11.04 5.02 -5.54
N LYS A 64 -11.04 6.20 -4.90
CA LYS A 64 -9.92 7.14 -4.94
C LYS A 64 -8.77 6.77 -3.99
N LYS A 65 -9.06 6.07 -2.91
CA LYS A 65 -8.10 5.71 -1.86
C LYS A 65 -8.55 4.45 -1.15
N VAL A 66 -7.88 3.34 -1.42
CA VAL A 66 -8.12 2.05 -0.79
C VAL A 66 -7.02 1.77 0.23
N LYS A 67 -7.39 1.46 1.47
CA LYS A 67 -6.51 0.90 2.50
C LYS A 67 -6.57 -0.62 2.38
N ILE A 68 -5.47 -1.22 1.96
CA ILE A 68 -5.43 -2.64 1.57
C ILE A 68 -4.93 -3.55 2.70
N LEU A 69 -4.17 -3.00 3.63
CA LEU A 69 -3.66 -3.72 4.80
C LEU A 69 -3.46 -2.73 5.95
N ARG A 70 -3.72 -3.17 7.17
CA ARG A 70 -3.49 -2.40 8.39
C ARG A 70 -2.50 -3.14 9.28
N GLY A 71 -1.66 -2.41 9.99
CA GLY A 71 -0.67 -2.97 10.90
C GLY A 71 -0.59 -2.19 12.19
N PHE A 72 -0.16 -2.85 13.26
CA PHE A 72 -0.08 -2.27 14.60
C PHE A 72 1.30 -2.54 15.19
N LEU A 73 1.91 -1.54 15.82
CA LEU A 73 3.23 -1.72 16.42
C LEU A 73 3.09 -2.61 17.66
N ASN A 74 3.89 -3.67 17.72
CA ASN A 74 3.87 -4.67 18.79
C ASN A 74 2.47 -5.26 19.07
N GLY A 75 1.61 -5.32 18.05
CA GLY A 75 0.24 -5.82 18.19
C GLY A 75 -0.73 -4.89 18.92
N ASP A 76 -0.29 -3.68 19.32
CA ASP A 76 -1.12 -2.73 20.05
C ASP A 76 -2.22 -2.13 19.15
N ARG A 77 -3.45 -2.64 19.30
CA ARG A 77 -4.62 -2.21 18.52
C ARG A 77 -5.22 -0.89 18.98
N GLU A 78 -4.84 -0.39 20.15
CA GLU A 78 -5.24 0.93 20.63
C GLU A 78 -4.34 2.02 20.04
N SER A 79 -3.13 1.65 19.63
CA SER A 79 -2.22 2.54 18.92
C SER A 79 -2.71 2.92 17.51
N GLU A 80 -2.17 4.03 17.00
CA GLU A 80 -2.44 4.49 15.65
C GLU A 80 -1.94 3.48 14.61
N PRO A 81 -2.83 2.97 13.74
CA PRO A 81 -2.46 1.92 12.79
C PRO A 81 -1.59 2.43 11.64
N PHE A 82 -0.66 1.57 11.25
CA PHE A 82 0.00 1.63 9.96
C PHE A 82 -0.98 1.19 8.88
N TYR A 83 -0.96 1.86 7.74
CA TYR A 83 -1.83 1.51 6.62
C TYR A 83 -1.07 1.40 5.32
N LEU A 84 -1.14 0.25 4.67
CA LEU A 84 -0.81 0.15 3.25
C LEU A 84 -1.99 0.66 2.43
N GLN A 85 -1.74 1.60 1.52
CA GLN A 85 -2.76 2.33 0.79
C GLN A 85 -2.41 2.41 -0.70
N ILE A 86 -3.46 2.37 -1.53
CA ILE A 86 -3.39 2.65 -2.95
C ILE A 86 -4.27 3.87 -3.21
N LEU A 87 -3.68 4.85 -3.89
CA LEU A 87 -4.35 6.06 -4.34
C LEU A 87 -4.59 5.96 -5.84
N THR A 88 -5.79 6.31 -6.26
CA THR A 88 -6.14 6.47 -7.67
C THR A 88 -6.09 7.95 -8.00
N VAL A 89 -5.29 8.32 -9.00
CA VAL A 89 -5.04 9.70 -9.40
C VAL A 89 -5.31 9.84 -10.89
N LYS A 90 -6.11 10.84 -11.28
CA LYS A 90 -6.26 11.24 -12.67
C LYS A 90 -5.19 12.28 -13.00
N LYS A 91 -4.35 12.05 -14.00
CA LYS A 91 -3.32 13.00 -14.44
C LYS A 91 -3.21 13.06 -15.96
N GLU A 92 -2.90 14.25 -16.47
CA GLU A 92 -2.76 14.51 -17.91
C GLU A 92 -1.36 14.18 -18.44
N LYS A 93 -0.32 14.40 -17.63
CA LYS A 93 1.09 14.27 -18.04
C LYS A 93 1.94 13.68 -16.92
N SER A 94 1.82 12.37 -16.69
CA SER A 94 2.78 11.65 -15.84
C SER A 94 3.13 10.34 -16.48
N SER A 95 4.43 10.13 -16.70
CA SER A 95 4.96 8.83 -17.07
C SER A 95 4.77 7.87 -15.89
N ALA A 96 4.17 6.72 -16.17
CA ALA A 96 4.18 5.65 -15.20
C ALA A 96 5.61 5.13 -15.06
N VAL A 97 5.99 4.80 -13.84
CA VAL A 97 7.30 4.25 -13.51
C VAL A 97 7.18 2.78 -13.16
N THR A 98 8.27 2.05 -13.25
CA THR A 98 8.33 0.65 -12.82
C THR A 98 8.19 0.57 -11.29
N PRO A 99 7.33 -0.33 -10.77
CA PRO A 99 7.22 -0.54 -9.33
C PRO A 99 8.47 -1.22 -8.78
N LYS A 100 8.82 -0.88 -7.54
CA LYS A 100 9.70 -1.70 -6.71
C LYS A 100 8.95 -2.99 -6.40
N LYS A 101 9.65 -4.11 -6.57
CA LYS A 101 9.16 -5.41 -6.15
C LYS A 101 9.63 -5.67 -4.72
N PRO A 102 8.77 -6.17 -3.83
CA PRO A 102 9.22 -6.65 -2.54
C PRO A 102 10.19 -7.83 -2.74
N LYS A 103 11.15 -7.98 -1.84
CA LYS A 103 12.11 -9.10 -1.86
C LYS A 103 11.40 -10.42 -1.55
N THR A 104 10.38 -10.37 -0.70
CA THR A 104 9.63 -11.54 -0.25
C THR A 104 8.14 -11.28 -0.44
N VAL A 105 7.44 -12.23 -1.08
CA VAL A 105 5.99 -12.20 -1.22
C VAL A 105 5.41 -13.43 -0.55
N THR A 106 4.69 -13.24 0.55
CA THR A 106 4.04 -14.35 1.25
C THR A 106 2.72 -14.74 0.58
N THR A 107 2.21 -15.92 0.90
CA THR A 107 0.87 -16.35 0.46
C THR A 107 -0.22 -15.40 0.94
N LYS A 108 -0.05 -14.77 2.11
CA LYS A 108 -0.99 -13.77 2.62
C LYS A 108 -0.96 -12.48 1.80
N ASP A 109 0.22 -12.05 1.35
CA ASP A 109 0.36 -10.88 0.47
C ASP A 109 -0.27 -11.12 -0.90
N LYS A 110 -0.18 -12.36 -1.44
CA LYS A 110 -0.89 -12.74 -2.68
C LYS A 110 -2.41 -12.61 -2.52
N LYS A 111 -2.97 -13.08 -1.41
CA LYS A 111 -4.41 -12.92 -1.12
C LYS A 111 -4.84 -11.45 -1.04
N VAL A 112 -3.97 -10.58 -0.51
CA VAL A 112 -4.21 -9.13 -0.52
C VAL A 112 -4.23 -8.61 -1.95
N LEU A 113 -3.26 -9.00 -2.78
CA LEU A 113 -3.24 -8.61 -4.19
C LEU A 113 -4.53 -9.00 -4.91
N ASP A 114 -4.98 -10.24 -4.77
CA ASP A 114 -6.17 -10.75 -5.47
C ASP A 114 -7.43 -9.96 -5.07
N LYS A 115 -7.64 -9.74 -3.77
CA LYS A 115 -8.76 -8.93 -3.25
C LYS A 115 -8.73 -7.49 -3.75
N VAL A 116 -7.54 -6.88 -3.87
CA VAL A 116 -7.42 -5.52 -4.44
C VAL A 116 -7.81 -5.51 -5.91
N MET A 117 -7.42 -6.54 -6.67
CA MET A 117 -7.79 -6.66 -8.08
C MET A 117 -9.30 -6.86 -8.28
N GLU A 118 -9.98 -7.55 -7.37
CA GLU A 118 -11.44 -7.65 -7.36
C GLU A 118 -12.13 -6.32 -7.07
N LEU A 119 -11.59 -5.52 -6.14
CA LEU A 119 -12.16 -4.22 -5.75
C LEU A 119 -11.93 -3.09 -6.76
N LEU A 120 -10.88 -3.19 -7.57
CA LEU A 120 -10.49 -2.17 -8.56
C LEU A 120 -10.72 -2.61 -10.00
N LYS A 121 -11.44 -3.73 -10.21
CA LYS A 121 -12.06 -4.11 -11.49
C LYS A 121 -13.18 -3.15 -11.86
#